data_AF-A0A349QRT6-F1
#
_entry.id   AF-A0A349QRT6-F1
#
_cell.length_a   1.000
_cell.length_b   1.000
_cell.length_c   1.000
_cell.angle_alpha   90.00
_cell.angle_beta   90.00
_cell.angle_gamma   90.00
#
_symmetry.space_group_name_H-M   'P 1'
#
loop_
_entity.id
_entity.type
_entity.pdbx_description
1 polymer ?
#
loop_
_entity_poly.entity_id
_entity_poly.type
_entity_poly.pdbx_seq_one_letter_code
_entity_poly.pdbx_strand_id
1 'polypeptide(L)'
;MNKIDFLEFYNGVVKKLGMHLENEYRQFHFCDNPDSVYEEYLNQKTMLRVLYQKKNGESKTLLDRHKVCACMTAAIIKVRLVSGNIQTDDGFSLSAASRINEQLAFMSTWELFLGFIRLHKEETDKNYRLPDTYHNNSFLDTITRSLFMANQLNALSTPLIANVFFLLEKYFEVEEQNNILKTQLEVIDKKDGHIRC
;
A
#
# COMPACT_ATOMS: atom_id res chain seq x y z
N MET A 1 -9.86 -11.09 -3.30
CA MET A 1 -8.66 -11.94 -3.47
C MET A 1 -8.94 -13.33 -2.94
N ASN A 2 -9.01 -14.28 -3.86
CA ASN A 2 -8.99 -15.71 -3.55
C ASN A 2 -7.52 -16.17 -3.37
N LYS A 3 -7.27 -17.47 -3.17
CA LYS A 3 -5.92 -18.01 -2.96
C LYS A 3 -5.04 -17.91 -4.22
N ILE A 4 -5.60 -18.09 -5.42
CA ILE A 4 -4.87 -18.03 -6.70
C ILE A 4 -4.38 -16.60 -6.93
N ASP A 5 -5.30 -15.62 -6.88
CA ASP A 5 -4.98 -14.20 -7.01
C ASP A 5 -3.91 -13.78 -5.97
N PHE A 6 -4.02 -14.30 -4.74
CA PHE A 6 -3.05 -14.01 -3.68
C PHE A 6 -1.66 -14.54 -4.02
N LEU A 7 -1.53 -15.77 -4.52
CA LEU A 7 -0.24 -16.34 -4.86
C LEU A 7 0.39 -15.63 -6.05
N GLU A 8 -0.40 -15.20 -7.03
CA GLU A 8 0.08 -14.37 -8.14
C GLU A 8 0.61 -13.02 -7.63
N PHE A 9 -0.16 -12.33 -6.80
CA PHE A 9 0.28 -11.09 -6.16
C PHE A 9 1.55 -11.29 -5.32
N TYR A 10 1.58 -12.31 -4.46
CA TYR A 10 2.68 -12.55 -3.56
C TYR A 10 3.98 -12.85 -4.34
N ASN A 11 3.93 -13.75 -5.33
CA ASN A 11 5.10 -14.10 -6.13
C ASN A 11 5.51 -12.96 -7.07
N GLY A 12 4.53 -12.25 -7.63
CA GLY A 12 4.75 -11.18 -8.59
C GLY A 12 5.28 -9.90 -7.96
N VAL A 13 4.92 -9.63 -6.69
CA VAL A 13 5.19 -8.37 -6.00
C VAL A 13 5.95 -8.59 -4.69
N VAL A 14 5.33 -9.22 -3.69
CA VAL A 14 5.86 -9.30 -2.31
C VAL A 14 7.24 -9.95 -2.30
N LYS A 15 7.37 -11.11 -2.93
CA LYS A 15 8.62 -11.87 -3.00
C LYS A 15 9.72 -11.11 -3.73
N LYS A 16 9.39 -10.45 -4.85
CA LYS A 16 10.36 -9.67 -5.63
C LYS A 16 10.86 -8.45 -4.85
N LEU A 17 9.96 -7.73 -4.20
CA LEU A 17 10.31 -6.59 -3.35
C LEU A 17 11.11 -7.04 -2.11
N GLY A 18 10.73 -8.15 -1.49
CA GLY A 18 11.45 -8.74 -0.36
C GLY A 18 12.89 -9.11 -0.71
N MET A 19 13.09 -9.82 -1.84
CA MET A 19 14.42 -10.13 -2.37
C MET A 19 15.21 -8.87 -2.74
N HIS A 20 14.56 -7.84 -3.27
CA HIS A 20 15.21 -6.57 -3.56
C HIS A 20 15.74 -5.90 -2.30
N LEU A 21 14.92 -5.84 -1.24
CA LEU A 21 15.30 -5.28 0.05
C LEU A 21 16.43 -6.08 0.73
N GLU A 22 16.42 -7.42 0.65
CA GLU A 22 17.54 -8.24 1.14
C GLU A 22 18.86 -7.92 0.40
N ASN A 23 18.80 -7.69 -0.92
CA ASN A 23 19.99 -7.32 -1.68
C ASN A 23 20.52 -5.91 -1.32
N GLU A 24 19.61 -4.98 -1.04
CA GLU A 24 19.94 -3.61 -0.60
C GLU A 24 20.50 -3.59 0.83
N TYR A 25 19.90 -4.36 1.73
CA TYR A 25 20.25 -4.44 3.14
C TYR A 25 20.76 -5.85 3.49
N ARG A 26 22.01 -6.13 3.13
CA ARG A 26 22.65 -7.47 3.24
C ARG A 26 22.66 -8.09 4.65
N GLN A 27 22.44 -7.29 5.68
CA GLN A 27 22.33 -7.73 7.06
C GLN A 27 20.97 -8.35 7.42
N PHE A 28 19.99 -8.24 6.53
CA PHE A 28 18.66 -8.81 6.71
C PHE A 28 18.39 -9.89 5.66
N HIS A 29 17.54 -10.84 6.03
CA HIS A 29 17.13 -11.96 5.19
C HIS A 29 15.63 -11.94 4.95
N PHE A 30 15.23 -12.17 3.70
CA PHE A 30 13.83 -12.37 3.34
C PHE A 30 13.44 -13.84 3.56
N CYS A 31 12.47 -14.05 4.46
CA CYS A 31 11.85 -15.33 4.73
C CYS A 31 10.62 -15.49 3.83
N ASP A 32 10.72 -16.37 2.83
CA ASP A 32 9.62 -16.66 1.92
C ASP A 32 8.54 -17.50 2.62
N ASN A 33 7.43 -16.85 3.00
CA ASN A 33 6.33 -17.48 3.75
C ASN A 33 4.94 -16.99 3.29
N PRO A 34 4.48 -17.40 2.10
CA PRO A 34 3.17 -17.01 1.57
C PRO A 34 2.01 -17.52 2.41
N ASP A 35 2.14 -18.70 3.03
CA ASP A 35 1.04 -19.32 3.78
C ASP A 35 0.70 -18.51 5.03
N SER A 36 1.69 -18.12 5.85
CA SER A 36 1.44 -17.27 7.02
C SER A 36 0.87 -15.90 6.65
N VAL A 37 1.31 -15.31 5.53
CA VAL A 37 0.74 -14.04 5.05
C VAL A 37 -0.71 -14.21 4.64
N TYR A 38 -1.05 -15.29 3.95
CA TYR A 38 -2.43 -15.55 3.54
C TYR A 38 -3.34 -15.81 4.74
N GLU A 39 -2.89 -16.62 5.69
CA GLU A 39 -3.62 -16.89 6.93
C GLU A 39 -3.87 -15.61 7.72
N GLU A 40 -2.84 -14.79 7.91
CA GLU A 40 -3.01 -13.52 8.62
C GLU A 40 -3.89 -12.53 7.85
N TYR A 41 -3.83 -12.51 6.52
CA TYR A 41 -4.75 -11.73 5.70
C TYR A 41 -6.21 -12.19 5.91
N LEU A 42 -6.48 -13.49 6.00
CA LEU A 42 -7.81 -14.02 6.31
C LEU A 42 -8.26 -13.65 7.73
N ASN A 43 -7.35 -13.65 8.70
CA ASN A 43 -7.62 -13.18 10.06
C ASN A 43 -8.01 -11.70 10.07
N GLN A 44 -7.22 -10.85 9.42
CA GLN A 44 -7.48 -9.41 9.29
C GLN A 44 -8.81 -9.14 8.59
N LYS A 45 -9.09 -9.86 7.50
CA LYS A 45 -10.36 -9.76 6.77
C LYS A 45 -11.56 -10.15 7.63
N THR A 46 -11.42 -11.19 8.45
CA THR A 46 -12.48 -11.66 9.34
C THR A 46 -12.75 -10.64 10.44
N MET A 47 -11.72 -10.16 11.12
CA MET A 47 -11.83 -9.13 12.15
C MET A 47 -12.46 -7.84 11.60
N LEU A 48 -12.01 -7.39 10.43
CA LEU A 48 -12.55 -6.19 9.79
C LEU A 48 -14.03 -6.33 9.44
N ARG A 49 -14.46 -7.51 8.99
CA ARG A 49 -15.88 -7.79 8.73
C ARG A 49 -16.73 -7.75 9.99
N VAL A 50 -16.20 -8.24 11.12
CA VAL A 50 -16.88 -8.16 12.42
C VAL A 50 -17.05 -6.71 12.85
N LEU A 51 -15.98 -5.89 12.73
CA LEU A 51 -16.02 -4.46 13.07
C LEU A 51 -17.04 -3.67 12.23
N TYR A 52 -17.19 -4.01 10.95
CA TYR A 52 -18.12 -3.33 10.05
C TYR A 52 -19.55 -3.90 10.04
N GLN A 53 -19.92 -4.81 10.95
CA GLN A 53 -21.28 -5.34 11.01
C GLN A 53 -22.32 -4.20 11.16
N LYS A 54 -22.89 -3.77 10.03
CA LYS A 54 -24.10 -2.96 9.96
C LYS A 54 -25.31 -3.84 10.29
N LYS A 55 -26.27 -3.26 11.03
CA LYS A 55 -27.57 -3.88 11.35
C LYS A 55 -28.23 -4.43 10.07
N ASN A 56 -28.66 -5.69 10.13
CA ASN A 56 -29.64 -6.39 9.28
C ASN A 56 -29.84 -5.90 7.83
N GLY A 57 -29.42 -6.72 6.85
CA GLY A 57 -30.10 -6.80 5.54
C GLY A 57 -29.27 -6.53 4.29
N GLU A 58 -28.10 -5.89 4.38
CA GLU A 58 -27.29 -5.61 3.17
C GLU A 58 -26.37 -6.77 2.79
N SER A 59 -26.40 -7.09 1.49
CA SER A 59 -25.67 -8.18 0.83
C SER A 59 -24.20 -8.27 1.26
N LYS A 60 -23.90 -9.31 2.03
CA LYS A 60 -22.56 -9.84 2.32
C LYS A 60 -21.89 -10.18 1.00
N THR A 61 -20.62 -9.81 0.80
CA THR A 61 -19.59 -10.79 0.35
C THR A 61 -18.18 -10.22 0.19
N LEU A 62 -18.01 -8.99 -0.30
CA LEU A 62 -16.68 -8.50 -0.72
C LEU A 62 -16.26 -7.24 0.07
N LEU A 63 -15.03 -7.27 0.59
CA LEU A 63 -14.38 -6.04 1.04
C LEU A 63 -14.06 -5.20 -0.19
N ASP A 64 -14.24 -3.89 -0.12
CA ASP A 64 -13.74 -2.99 -1.17
C ASP A 64 -12.21 -3.03 -1.25
N ARG A 65 -11.67 -2.50 -2.35
CA ARG A 65 -10.24 -2.48 -2.65
C ARG A 65 -9.39 -1.87 -1.53
N HIS A 66 -9.84 -0.81 -0.86
CA HIS A 66 -9.09 -0.14 0.20
C HIS A 66 -8.97 -1.04 1.43
N LYS A 67 -10.07 -1.69 1.80
CA LYS A 67 -10.11 -2.66 2.90
C LYS A 67 -9.27 -3.89 2.60
N VAL A 68 -9.28 -4.38 1.35
CA VAL A 68 -8.39 -5.49 0.93
C VAL A 68 -6.92 -5.10 1.08
N CYS A 69 -6.53 -3.92 0.59
CA CYS A 69 -5.15 -3.43 0.71
C CYS A 69 -4.76 -3.28 2.18
N ALA A 70 -5.61 -2.68 3.01
CA ALA A 70 -5.35 -2.52 4.43
C ALA A 70 -5.16 -3.85 5.18
N CYS A 71 -6.01 -4.85 4.93
CA CYS A 71 -5.84 -6.18 5.51
C CYS A 71 -4.51 -6.80 5.10
N MET A 72 -4.10 -6.63 3.84
CA MET A 72 -2.83 -7.15 3.34
C MET A 72 -1.63 -6.42 3.94
N THR A 73 -1.71 -5.09 4.11
CA THR A 73 -0.64 -4.30 4.73
C THR A 73 -0.42 -4.80 6.16
N ALA A 74 -1.50 -4.95 6.93
CA ALA A 74 -1.41 -5.47 8.30
C ALA A 74 -0.87 -6.91 8.35
N ALA A 75 -1.23 -7.76 7.39
CA ALA A 75 -0.75 -9.13 7.33
C ALA A 75 0.77 -9.22 7.10
N ILE A 76 1.30 -8.47 6.12
CA ILE A 76 2.74 -8.45 5.83
C ILE A 76 3.52 -7.90 7.03
N ILE A 77 3.04 -6.81 7.66
CA ILE A 77 3.66 -6.23 8.85
C ILE A 77 3.75 -7.25 10.00
N LYS A 78 2.67 -8.00 10.23
CA LYS A 78 2.60 -8.96 11.34
C LYS A 78 3.42 -10.21 11.12
N VAL A 79 3.47 -10.72 9.90
CA VAL A 79 4.25 -11.93 9.58
C VAL A 79 5.75 -11.66 9.60
N ARG A 80 6.18 -10.41 9.35
CA ARG A 80 7.59 -10.00 9.41
C ARG A 80 8.49 -10.85 8.51
N LEU A 81 8.28 -10.73 7.20
CA LEU A 81 9.04 -11.48 6.19
C LEU A 81 10.52 -11.10 6.13
N VAL A 82 10.94 -9.98 6.72
CA VAL A 82 12.35 -9.58 6.79
C VAL A 82 12.84 -9.69 8.23
N SER A 83 13.97 -10.37 8.43
CA SER A 83 14.56 -10.58 9.76
C SER A 83 16.07 -10.33 9.74
N GLY A 84 16.61 -9.84 10.86
CA GLY A 84 18.06 -9.73 11.07
C GLY A 84 18.65 -10.98 11.69
N ASN A 85 19.99 -11.01 11.79
CA ASN A 85 20.67 -12.11 12.48
C ASN A 85 20.45 -12.02 14.00
N ILE A 86 19.56 -12.88 14.50
CA ILE A 86 19.19 -12.99 15.92
C ILE A 86 20.41 -13.26 16.82
N GLN A 87 21.45 -13.92 16.31
CA GLN A 87 22.61 -14.31 17.11
C GLN A 87 23.56 -13.15 17.42
N THR A 88 23.49 -12.06 16.64
CA THR A 88 24.36 -10.88 16.77
C THR A 88 23.56 -9.60 17.07
N ASP A 89 22.31 -9.75 17.49
CA ASP A 89 21.31 -8.68 17.52
C ASP A 89 21.57 -7.66 18.63
N ASP A 90 21.94 -6.44 18.25
CA ASP A 90 21.75 -5.26 19.10
C ASP A 90 20.34 -4.70 18.82
N GLY A 91 19.64 -4.17 19.82
CA GLY A 91 18.24 -3.75 19.66
C GLY A 91 17.98 -2.72 18.53
N PHE A 92 19.04 -2.09 18.01
CA PHE A 92 19.00 -1.23 16.83
C PHE A 92 18.72 -1.99 15.53
N SER A 93 19.34 -3.17 15.36
CA SER A 93 19.17 -4.03 14.18
C SER A 93 17.73 -4.56 14.06
N LEU A 94 17.11 -4.95 15.19
CA LEU A 94 15.70 -5.35 15.24
C LEU A 94 14.73 -4.20 14.89
N SER A 95 15.03 -2.96 15.30
CA SER A 95 14.24 -1.78 14.92
C SER A 95 14.34 -1.49 13.43
N ALA A 96 15.51 -1.67 12.82
CA ALA A 96 15.71 -1.49 11.39
C ALA A 96 15.00 -2.58 10.57
N ALA A 97 15.09 -3.85 10.98
CA ALA A 97 14.35 -4.95 10.35
C ALA A 97 12.83 -4.72 10.40
N SER A 98 12.33 -4.23 11.53
CA SER A 98 10.91 -3.87 11.66
C SER A 98 10.52 -2.82 10.60
N ARG A 99 11.22 -1.69 10.55
CA ARG A 99 10.95 -0.62 9.57
C ARG A 99 10.95 -1.12 8.12
N ILE A 100 11.85 -2.04 7.77
CA ILE A 100 11.91 -2.64 6.44
C ILE A 100 10.66 -3.50 6.18
N ASN A 101 10.13 -4.21 7.17
CA ASN A 101 8.85 -4.91 7.03
C ASN A 101 7.69 -3.95 6.79
N GLU A 102 7.62 -2.80 7.47
CA GLU A 102 6.58 -1.81 7.20
C GLU A 102 6.71 -1.17 5.81
N GLN A 103 7.94 -0.94 5.34
CA GLN A 103 8.22 -0.50 3.98
C GLN A 103 7.78 -1.55 2.95
N LEU A 104 8.19 -2.82 3.12
CA LEU A 104 7.78 -3.93 2.27
C LEU A 104 6.27 -4.06 2.20
N ALA A 105 5.59 -3.96 3.35
CA ALA A 105 4.15 -4.04 3.43
C ALA A 105 3.47 -2.91 2.63
N PHE A 106 3.89 -1.66 2.84
CA PHE A 106 3.30 -0.52 2.13
C PHE A 106 3.59 -0.60 0.63
N MET A 107 4.83 -0.85 0.20
CA MET A 107 5.19 -0.94 -1.22
C MET A 107 4.45 -2.09 -1.92
N SER A 108 4.35 -3.25 -1.28
CA SER A 108 3.63 -4.39 -1.86
C SER A 108 2.14 -4.08 -2.01
N THR A 109 1.54 -3.49 -0.99
CA THR A 109 0.11 -3.16 -1.04
C THR A 109 -0.21 -1.93 -1.87
N TRP A 110 0.78 -1.07 -2.11
CA TRP A 110 0.70 -0.02 -3.11
C TRP A 110 0.55 -0.59 -4.51
N GLU A 111 1.39 -1.55 -4.91
CA GLU A 111 1.26 -2.22 -6.22
C GLU A 111 -0.09 -2.97 -6.34
N LEU A 112 -0.54 -3.62 -5.27
CA LEU A 112 -1.87 -4.23 -5.24
C LEU A 112 -2.98 -3.20 -5.47
N PHE A 113 -2.88 -2.06 -4.79
CA PHE A 113 -3.83 -0.95 -4.91
C PHE A 113 -3.84 -0.38 -6.33
N LEU A 114 -2.67 -0.12 -6.92
CA LEU A 114 -2.55 0.34 -8.30
C LEU A 114 -3.15 -0.67 -9.28
N GLY A 115 -2.98 -1.97 -9.05
CA GLY A 115 -3.64 -3.03 -9.81
C GLY A 115 -5.17 -2.90 -9.78
N PHE A 116 -5.77 -2.63 -8.62
CA PHE A 116 -7.20 -2.38 -8.51
C PHE A 116 -7.65 -1.13 -9.26
N ILE A 117 -6.90 -0.03 -9.16
CA ILE A 117 -7.25 1.24 -9.84
C ILE A 117 -7.20 1.07 -11.36
N ARG A 118 -6.12 0.47 -11.87
CA ARG A 118 -5.92 0.19 -13.30
C ARG A 118 -7.05 -0.67 -13.86
N LEU A 119 -7.41 -1.75 -13.14
CA LEU A 119 -8.51 -2.62 -13.54
C LEU A 119 -9.87 -1.91 -13.49
N HIS A 120 -10.12 -1.07 -12.49
CA HIS A 120 -11.39 -0.36 -12.36
C HIS A 120 -11.59 0.74 -13.40
N LYS A 121 -10.51 1.43 -13.81
CA LYS A 121 -10.55 2.51 -14.79
C LYS A 121 -10.26 2.05 -16.23
N GLU A 122 -10.04 0.75 -16.45
CA GLU A 122 -9.61 0.18 -17.74
C GLU A 122 -8.32 0.85 -18.28
N GLU A 123 -7.41 1.25 -17.38
CA GLU A 123 -6.17 1.95 -17.69
C GLU A 123 -4.96 1.00 -17.53
N THR A 124 -4.11 0.88 -18.55
CA THR A 124 -2.93 0.00 -18.50
C THR A 124 -1.66 0.71 -18.03
N ASP A 125 -1.43 1.95 -18.48
CA ASP A 125 -0.09 2.57 -18.44
C ASP A 125 0.00 3.85 -17.60
N LYS A 126 -1.03 4.16 -16.80
CA LYS A 126 -1.01 5.39 -16.01
C LYS A 126 0.00 5.31 -14.88
N ASN A 127 0.86 6.32 -14.84
CA ASN A 127 1.92 6.46 -13.85
C ASN A 127 1.41 7.21 -12.62
N TYR A 128 0.75 6.47 -11.73
CA TYR A 128 0.28 6.95 -10.45
C TYR A 128 1.46 7.20 -9.48
N ARG A 129 1.55 8.41 -8.92
CA ARG A 129 2.64 8.82 -8.02
C ARG A 129 2.13 9.12 -6.62
N LEU A 130 2.93 8.76 -5.61
CA LEU A 130 2.61 9.14 -4.24
C LEU A 130 2.64 10.67 -4.08
N PRO A 131 1.85 11.24 -3.16
CA PRO A 131 1.85 12.68 -2.90
C PRO A 131 3.22 13.21 -2.47
N ASP A 132 3.50 14.47 -2.79
CA ASP A 132 4.68 15.16 -2.25
C ASP A 132 4.52 15.43 -0.74
N THR A 133 5.65 15.47 -0.02
CA THR A 133 5.70 15.78 1.42
C THR A 133 6.64 16.94 1.70
N TYR A 134 6.22 17.86 2.58
CA TYR A 134 7.01 19.05 2.92
C TYR A 134 8.07 18.84 4.00
N HIS A 135 7.88 17.84 4.89
CA HIS A 135 8.70 17.69 6.11
C HIS A 135 9.58 16.44 6.14
N ASN A 136 9.33 15.46 5.27
CA ASN A 136 10.09 14.21 5.19
C ASN A 136 10.63 14.01 3.78
N ASN A 137 11.57 13.07 3.64
CA ASN A 137 12.22 12.76 2.38
C ASN A 137 11.22 12.33 1.30
N SER A 138 10.16 11.61 1.69
CA SER A 138 9.08 11.19 0.79
C SER A 138 7.84 10.77 1.58
N PHE A 139 6.72 10.62 0.86
CA PHE A 139 5.52 9.98 1.40
C PHE A 139 5.81 8.55 1.87
N LEU A 140 6.62 7.81 1.13
CA LEU A 140 7.01 6.45 1.50
C LEU A 140 7.72 6.43 2.87
N ASP A 141 8.71 7.30 3.09
CA ASP A 141 9.38 7.38 4.40
C ASP A 141 8.39 7.77 5.51
N THR A 142 7.48 8.71 5.22
CA THR A 142 6.46 9.18 6.18
C THR A 142 5.51 8.06 6.60
N ILE A 143 4.95 7.32 5.63
CA ILE A 143 3.99 6.26 5.92
C ILE A 143 4.67 5.06 6.56
N THR A 144 5.88 4.69 6.13
CA THR A 144 6.66 3.61 6.76
C THR A 144 6.93 3.91 8.23
N ARG A 145 7.37 5.13 8.58
CA ARG A 145 7.58 5.52 9.97
C ARG A 145 6.29 5.50 10.79
N SER A 146 5.19 5.95 10.19
CA SER A 146 3.88 5.97 10.85
C SER A 146 3.38 4.55 11.14
N LEU A 147 3.50 3.65 10.16
CA LEU A 147 3.18 2.23 10.31
C LEU A 147 4.07 1.56 11.35
N PHE A 148 5.38 1.85 11.34
CA PHE A 148 6.32 1.32 12.33
C PHE A 148 5.91 1.74 13.75
N MET A 149 5.67 3.04 13.98
CA MET A 149 5.25 3.53 15.29
C MET A 149 3.89 2.95 15.71
N ALA A 150 2.93 2.86 14.79
CA ALA A 150 1.65 2.23 15.07
C ALA A 150 1.80 0.75 15.46
N ASN A 151 2.70 0.02 14.80
CA ASN A 151 2.99 -1.37 15.12
C ASN A 151 3.66 -1.52 16.51
N GLN A 152 4.67 -0.69 16.81
CA GLN A 152 5.35 -0.68 18.11
C GLN A 152 4.40 -0.37 19.27
N LEU A 153 3.42 0.50 19.04
CA LEU A 153 2.41 0.88 20.03
C LEU A 153 1.19 -0.05 20.07
N ASN A 154 1.20 -1.17 19.32
CA ASN A 154 0.04 -2.07 19.15
C ASN A 154 -1.23 -1.33 18.70
N ALA A 155 -1.07 -0.22 17.97
CA ALA A 155 -2.12 0.65 17.48
C ALA A 155 -2.39 0.48 15.97
N LEU A 156 -1.84 -0.57 15.34
CA LEU A 156 -2.03 -0.86 13.93
C LEU A 156 -3.52 -1.15 13.64
N SER A 157 -4.17 -0.22 12.95
CA SER A 157 -5.63 -0.24 12.74
C SER A 157 -5.96 -0.38 11.25
N THR A 158 -6.49 -1.54 10.88
CA THR A 158 -6.90 -1.85 9.50
C THR A 158 -7.94 -0.86 8.96
N PRO A 159 -8.96 -0.38 9.73
CA PRO A 159 -9.83 0.71 9.29
C PRO A 159 -9.09 2.02 8.96
N LEU A 160 -8.10 2.42 9.76
CA LEU A 160 -7.34 3.65 9.51
C LEU A 160 -6.46 3.49 8.26
N ILE A 161 -5.81 2.34 8.09
CA ILE A 161 -5.02 2.04 6.88
C ILE A 161 -5.93 2.06 5.64
N ALA A 162 -7.16 1.54 5.73
CA ALA A 162 -8.12 1.59 4.61
C ALA A 162 -8.44 3.04 4.23
N ASN A 163 -8.59 3.94 5.20
CA ASN A 163 -8.80 5.37 4.94
C ASN A 163 -7.58 6.00 4.24
N VAL A 164 -6.35 5.58 4.53
CA VAL A 164 -5.15 6.04 3.81
C VAL A 164 -5.25 5.67 2.33
N PHE A 165 -5.58 4.43 1.99
CA PHE A 165 -5.76 4.02 0.59
C PHE A 165 -6.92 4.75 -0.09
N PHE A 166 -8.01 5.01 0.63
CA PHE A 166 -9.11 5.82 0.11
C PHE A 166 -8.66 7.25 -0.22
N LEU A 167 -7.90 7.90 0.68
CA LEU A 167 -7.38 9.25 0.46
C LEU A 167 -6.37 9.29 -0.70
N LEU A 168 -5.54 8.26 -0.86
CA LEU A 168 -4.65 8.13 -2.02
C LEU A 168 -5.43 8.04 -3.33
N GLU A 169 -6.56 7.33 -3.35
CA GLU A 169 -7.42 7.34 -4.53
C GLU A 169 -8.01 8.72 -4.82
N LYS A 170 -8.50 9.41 -3.79
CA LYS A 170 -9.04 10.76 -3.95
C LYS A 170 -8.00 11.76 -4.41
N TYR A 171 -6.76 11.61 -3.95
CA TYR A 171 -5.63 12.39 -4.44
C TYR A 171 -5.47 12.22 -5.96
N PHE A 172 -5.53 10.99 -6.48
CA PHE A 172 -5.46 10.74 -7.93
C PHE A 172 -6.60 11.35 -8.71
N GLU A 173 -7.84 11.24 -8.21
CA GLU A 173 -9.00 11.86 -8.86
C GLU A 173 -8.83 13.38 -8.98
N VAL A 174 -8.29 14.03 -7.95
CA VAL A 174 -8.02 15.47 -7.95
C VAL A 174 -6.87 15.84 -8.89
N GLU A 175 -5.77 15.09 -8.90
CA GLU A 175 -4.67 15.32 -9.85
C GLU A 175 -5.14 15.20 -11.30
N GLU A 176 -5.98 14.21 -11.60
CA GLU A 176 -6.55 14.01 -12.93
C GLU A 176 -7.43 15.19 -13.35
N GLN A 177 -8.33 15.64 -12.47
CA GLN A 177 -9.17 16.82 -12.72
C GLN A 177 -8.32 18.07 -12.95
N ASN A 178 -7.29 18.30 -12.14
CA ASN A 178 -6.39 19.44 -12.29
C ASN A 178 -5.62 19.39 -13.62
N ASN A 179 -5.17 18.22 -14.05
CA ASN A 179 -4.47 18.07 -15.33
C ASN A 179 -5.39 18.32 -16.53
N ILE A 180 -6.66 17.88 -16.44
CA ILE A 180 -7.68 18.18 -17.47
C ILE A 180 -7.91 19.70 -17.56
N LEU A 181 -8.09 20.36 -16.41
CA LEU A 181 -8.30 21.82 -16.36
C LEU A 181 -7.11 22.59 -16.92
N LYS A 182 -5.87 22.21 -16.56
CA LYS A 182 -4.64 22.81 -17.12
C LYS A 182 -4.59 22.68 -18.64
N THR A 183 -4.87 21.48 -19.15
CA THR A 183 -4.89 21.23 -20.61
C THR A 183 -5.95 22.08 -21.31
N GLN A 184 -7.13 22.23 -20.72
CA GLN A 184 -8.20 23.07 -21.27
C GLN A 184 -7.80 24.54 -21.30
N LEU A 185 -7.17 25.06 -20.23
CA LEU A 185 -6.67 26.43 -20.16
C LEU A 185 -5.58 26.69 -21.20
N GLU A 186 -4.62 25.78 -21.37
CA GLU A 186 -3.58 25.89 -22.40
C GLU A 186 -4.13 25.91 -23.83
N VAL A 187 -5.22 25.17 -24.09
CA VAL A 187 -5.91 25.18 -25.39
C VAL A 187 -6.63 26.51 -25.65
N ILE A 188 -7.21 27.12 -24.61
CA ILE A 188 -7.87 28.44 -24.70
C ILE A 188 -6.83 29.52 -24.97
N ASP A 189 -5.73 29.56 -24.21
CA ASP A 189 -4.66 30.55 -24.40
C ASP A 189 -4.04 30.49 -25.81
N LYS A 190 -3.90 29.29 -26.38
CA LYS A 190 -3.42 29.13 -27.78
C LYS A 190 -4.42 29.63 -28.83
N LYS A 191 -5.73 29.53 -28.57
CA LYS A 191 -6.76 30.07 -29.48
C LYS A 191 -6.80 31.59 -29.45
N ASP A 192 -6.68 32.19 -28.28
CA ASP A 192 -6.70 33.65 -28.14
C ASP A 192 -5.41 34.31 -28.64
N GLY A 193 -4.27 33.59 -28.59
CA GLY A 193 -3.01 34.02 -29.21
C GLY A 193 -3.02 34.05 -30.74
N HIS A 194 -3.93 33.34 -31.41
CA HIS A 194 -4.09 33.37 -32.87
C HIS A 194 -5.03 34.47 -33.38
N ILE A 195 -5.78 35.14 -32.49
CA ILE A 195 -6.70 36.23 -32.86
C ILE A 195 -6.00 37.60 -32.77
N ARG A 196 -4.78 37.67 -32.23
CA ARG A 196 -4.01 38.90 -32.01
C ARG A 196 -2.88 39.15 -33.04
N CYS A 197 -2.96 38.58 -34.25
CA CYS A 197 -2.05 38.87 -35.35
C CYS A 197 -2.80 39.58 -36.49
#